data_AF-A0A3N5KZZ5-F1
#
_entry.id   AF-A0A3N5KZZ5-F1
#
_cell.length_a   1.000
_cell.length_b   1.000
_cell.length_c   1.000
_cell.angle_alpha   90.00
_cell.angle_beta   90.00
_cell.angle_gamma   90.00
#
_symmetry.space_group_name_H-M   'P 1'
#
loop_
_entity.id
_entity.type
_entity.pdbx_description
1 polymer ?
#
loop_
_entity_poly.entity_id
_entity_poly.type
_entity_poly.pdbx_seq_one_letter_code
_entity_poly.pdbx_strand_id
1 'polypeptide(L)'
;MSASYVNEPGKVYPPDKYRRNTALYIALAVLGLLLVILIAYLALSRESKYETGMEYLQAKDYNSALAEFQDISPKDNDFRRAQNKINYIYGVKSFNDGNFDEAKIYLTKVEPSDEYYNESKLMLEKIASNVREDELQTQLSEAKNKKDTVIIKEKEPANTGGNTPIEKPPVKNTDEEISKKYITQVESLINKFQTTYQSSENASVESKRNYVSNMSSIMSQLNSLSYNANEKNALVIDLKSTAARWMSKRIEFINKLISENSVGVTNTTRSSKEEGDKLYNMTNNQLTKTKGFYNK
;
A
#
# COMPACT_ATOMS: atom_id res chain seq x y z
N MET A 1 -44.93 81.43 4.01
CA MET A 1 -43.82 82.28 3.53
C MET A 1 -43.01 81.46 2.54
N SER A 2 -43.29 81.62 1.25
CA SER A 2 -42.63 80.91 0.15
C SER A 2 -41.67 81.90 -0.50
N ALA A 3 -40.37 81.60 -0.46
CA ALA A 3 -39.35 82.44 -1.07
C ALA A 3 -39.26 82.12 -2.57
N SER A 4 -39.72 83.06 -3.39
CA SER A 4 -39.52 83.06 -4.84
C SER A 4 -38.09 83.51 -5.16
N TYR A 5 -37.30 82.62 -5.78
CA TYR A 5 -36.00 82.97 -6.33
C TYR A 5 -36.17 83.71 -7.66
N VAL A 6 -35.72 84.96 -7.69
CA VAL A 6 -35.61 85.80 -8.89
C VAL A 6 -34.33 85.38 -9.64
N ASN A 7 -34.47 84.93 -10.88
CA ASN A 7 -33.34 84.66 -11.77
C ASN A 7 -32.84 85.98 -12.40
N GLU A 8 -31.57 86.32 -12.18
CA GLU A 8 -30.89 87.43 -12.85
C GLU A 8 -30.60 87.06 -14.33
N PRO A 9 -31.05 87.85 -15.32
CA PRO A 9 -30.68 87.66 -16.71
C PRO A 9 -29.27 88.20 -16.97
N GLY A 10 -28.35 87.34 -17.43
CA GLY A 10 -27.09 87.78 -18.04
C GLY A 10 -25.79 87.14 -17.55
N LYS A 11 -25.80 86.19 -16.62
CA LYS A 11 -24.58 85.44 -16.27
C LYS A 11 -24.43 84.21 -17.17
N VAL A 12 -23.63 84.36 -18.23
CA VAL A 12 -23.15 83.23 -19.05
C VAL A 12 -22.13 82.46 -18.21
N TYR A 13 -22.56 81.36 -17.60
CA TYR A 13 -21.64 80.45 -16.91
C TYR A 13 -20.69 79.85 -17.95
N PRO A 14 -19.36 79.90 -17.74
CA PRO A 14 -18.41 79.37 -18.70
C PRO A 14 -18.68 77.87 -18.90
N PRO A 15 -18.55 77.36 -20.15
CA PRO A 15 -18.87 75.98 -20.47
C PRO A 15 -18.06 75.03 -19.59
N ASP A 16 -18.76 74.01 -19.09
CA ASP A 16 -18.43 72.97 -18.10
C ASP A 16 -17.14 72.14 -18.34
N LYS A 17 -16.03 72.77 -18.74
CA LYS A 17 -14.73 72.12 -18.93
C LYS A 17 -14.21 71.48 -17.63
N TYR A 18 -14.55 72.06 -16.48
CA TYR A 18 -14.19 71.49 -15.17
C TYR A 18 -14.95 70.20 -14.87
N ARG A 19 -16.26 70.12 -15.13
CA ARG A 19 -17.06 68.90 -14.87
C ARG A 19 -16.60 67.71 -15.71
N ARG A 20 -16.21 67.95 -16.97
CA ARG A 20 -15.74 66.88 -17.87
C ARG A 20 -14.41 66.27 -17.39
N ASN A 21 -13.51 67.09 -16.86
CA ASN A 21 -12.25 66.62 -16.29
C ASN A 21 -12.48 65.91 -14.95
N THR A 22 -13.34 66.44 -14.07
CA THR A 22 -13.67 65.79 -12.80
C THR A 22 -14.31 64.41 -12.98
N ALA A 23 -15.25 64.27 -13.93
CA ALA A 23 -15.84 62.98 -14.26
C ALA A 23 -14.80 61.97 -14.77
N LEU A 24 -13.82 62.43 -15.56
CA LEU A 24 -12.74 61.59 -16.07
C LEU A 24 -11.78 61.14 -14.95
N TYR A 25 -11.44 62.02 -14.01
CA TYR A 25 -10.63 61.64 -12.83
C TYR A 25 -11.35 60.65 -11.91
N ILE A 26 -12.65 60.84 -11.67
CA ILE A 26 -13.46 59.90 -10.88
C ILE A 26 -13.52 58.53 -11.59
N ALA A 27 -13.75 58.51 -12.91
CA ALA A 27 -13.77 57.28 -13.69
C ALA A 27 -12.43 56.53 -13.62
N LEU A 28 -11.30 57.23 -13.74
CA LEU A 28 -9.96 56.63 -13.61
C LEU A 28 -9.69 56.09 -12.20
N ALA A 29 -10.12 56.79 -11.14
CA ALA A 29 -9.96 56.35 -9.77
C ALA A 29 -10.76 55.07 -9.49
N VAL A 30 -12.00 55.00 -9.96
CA VAL A 30 -12.86 53.80 -9.83
C VAL A 30 -12.26 52.63 -10.61
N LEU A 31 -11.77 52.86 -11.84
CA LEU A 31 -11.14 51.81 -12.64
C LEU A 31 -9.86 51.27 -11.99
N GLY A 32 -9.04 52.16 -11.41
CA GLY A 32 -7.87 51.77 -10.62
C GLY A 32 -8.23 50.92 -9.41
N LEU A 33 -9.27 51.29 -8.67
CA LEU A 33 -9.75 50.51 -7.51
C LEU A 33 -10.23 49.12 -7.94
N LEU A 34 -11.00 49.02 -9.02
CA LEU A 34 -11.48 47.74 -9.55
C LEU A 34 -10.34 46.82 -9.99
N LEU A 35 -9.28 47.38 -10.59
CA LEU A 35 -8.08 46.62 -10.95
C LEU A 35 -7.37 46.05 -9.73
N VAL A 36 -7.24 46.83 -8.64
CA VAL A 36 -6.63 46.34 -7.39
C VAL A 36 -7.47 45.21 -6.78
N ILE A 37 -8.79 45.35 -6.76
CA ILE A 37 -9.70 44.30 -6.27
C ILE A 37 -9.57 43.04 -7.13
N LEU A 38 -9.49 43.17 -8.46
CA LEU A 38 -9.34 42.04 -9.37
C LEU A 38 -8.01 41.31 -9.16
N ILE A 39 -6.91 42.05 -8.99
CA ILE A 39 -5.59 41.46 -8.72
C ILE A 39 -5.59 40.75 -7.37
N ALA A 40 -6.20 41.33 -6.33
CA ALA A 40 -6.33 40.71 -5.02
C ALA A 40 -7.20 39.43 -5.09
N TYR A 41 -8.31 39.47 -5.84
CA TYR A 41 -9.18 38.30 -6.05
C TYR A 41 -8.44 37.17 -6.77
N LEU A 42 -7.72 37.47 -7.85
CA LEU A 42 -6.95 36.47 -8.60
C LEU A 42 -5.78 35.88 -7.79
N ALA A 43 -5.21 36.65 -6.86
CA ALA A 43 -4.20 36.16 -5.93
C ALA A 43 -4.79 35.22 -4.87
N LEU A 44 -6.04 35.48 -4.43
CA LEU A 44 -6.76 34.67 -3.45
C LEU A 44 -7.44 33.44 -4.05
N SER A 45 -7.77 33.45 -5.35
CA SER A 45 -8.47 32.36 -6.02
C SER A 45 -7.58 31.24 -6.55
N ARG A 46 -6.27 31.25 -6.25
CA ARG A 46 -5.42 30.09 -6.51
C ARG A 46 -5.70 29.05 -5.44
N GLU A 47 -6.42 27.99 -5.83
CA GLU A 47 -6.58 26.81 -4.98
C GLU A 47 -5.21 26.35 -4.48
N SER A 48 -5.07 26.22 -3.17
CA SER A 48 -3.82 25.77 -2.57
C SER A 48 -3.59 24.32 -2.96
N LYS A 49 -2.48 24.05 -3.65
CA LYS A 49 -2.00 22.71 -3.97
C LYS A 49 -1.95 21.79 -2.76
N TYR A 50 -1.67 22.37 -1.60
CA TYR A 50 -1.70 21.66 -0.33
C TYR A 50 -3.10 21.14 0.01
N GLU A 51 -4.13 21.99 -0.10
CA GLU A 51 -5.51 21.60 0.20
C GLU A 51 -6.03 20.54 -0.78
N THR A 52 -5.74 20.68 -2.08
CA THR A 52 -6.08 19.65 -3.07
C THR A 52 -5.36 18.32 -2.77
N GLY A 53 -4.08 18.37 -2.39
CA GLY A 53 -3.34 17.18 -1.96
C GLY A 53 -3.96 16.53 -0.72
N MET A 54 -4.47 17.33 0.22
CA MET A 54 -5.16 16.84 1.42
C MET A 54 -6.49 16.17 1.09
N GLU A 55 -7.26 16.68 0.13
CA GLU A 55 -8.49 16.04 -0.35
C GLU A 55 -8.20 14.65 -0.93
N TYR A 56 -7.19 14.53 -1.79
CA TYR A 56 -6.76 13.23 -2.31
C TYR A 56 -6.25 12.29 -1.21
N LEU A 57 -5.51 12.82 -0.23
CA LEU A 57 -5.01 12.03 0.89
C LEU A 57 -6.15 11.48 1.75
N GLN A 58 -7.18 12.28 2.04
CA GLN A 58 -8.39 11.85 2.75
C GLN A 58 -9.18 10.79 1.97
N ALA A 59 -9.22 10.92 0.63
CA ALA A 59 -9.79 9.91 -0.26
C ALA A 59 -8.92 8.64 -0.38
N LYS A 60 -7.75 8.60 0.26
CA LYS A 60 -6.73 7.54 0.16
C LYS A 60 -6.17 7.34 -1.25
N ASP A 61 -6.30 8.34 -2.12
CA ASP A 61 -5.63 8.35 -3.42
C ASP A 61 -4.21 8.90 -3.26
N TYR A 62 -3.33 8.04 -2.76
CA TYR A 62 -1.95 8.39 -2.44
C TYR A 62 -1.14 8.85 -3.65
N ASN A 63 -1.45 8.39 -4.86
CA ASN A 63 -0.68 8.77 -6.04
C ASN A 63 -1.01 10.20 -6.46
N SER A 64 -2.29 10.57 -6.48
CA SER A 64 -2.74 11.93 -6.78
C SER A 64 -2.31 12.91 -5.67
N ALA A 65 -2.42 12.50 -4.40
CA ALA A 65 -1.96 13.31 -3.27
C ALA A 65 -0.45 13.63 -3.36
N LEU A 66 0.38 12.61 -3.68
CA LEU A 66 1.83 12.82 -3.87
C LEU A 66 2.12 13.80 -5.00
N ALA A 67 1.42 13.69 -6.13
CA ALA A 67 1.63 14.59 -7.26
C ALA A 67 1.38 16.05 -6.87
N GLU A 68 0.30 16.34 -6.15
CA GLU A 68 0.00 17.70 -5.68
C GLU A 68 1.02 18.18 -4.62
N PHE A 69 1.37 17.35 -3.64
CA PHE A 69 2.33 17.75 -2.59
C PHE A 69 3.74 17.96 -3.13
N GLN A 70 4.16 17.20 -4.16
CA GLN A 70 5.48 17.33 -4.78
C GLN A 70 5.61 18.59 -5.66
N ASP A 71 4.48 19.12 -6.15
CA ASP A 71 4.44 20.35 -6.94
C ASP A 71 4.58 21.62 -6.08
N ILE A 72 4.45 21.49 -4.75
CA ILE A 72 4.60 22.62 -3.82
C ILE A 72 6.08 23.06 -3.77
N SER A 73 6.31 24.34 -4.08
CA SER A 73 7.64 24.92 -4.11
C SER A 73 8.30 24.92 -2.73
N PRO A 74 9.64 24.70 -2.62
CA PRO A 74 10.39 24.87 -1.37
C PRO A 74 10.29 26.27 -0.72
N LYS A 75 9.83 27.27 -1.46
CA LYS A 75 9.61 28.64 -0.97
C LYS A 75 8.20 28.86 -0.41
N ASP A 76 7.30 27.89 -0.58
CA ASP A 76 5.94 27.97 -0.09
C ASP A 76 5.90 27.72 1.43
N ASN A 77 4.99 28.41 2.13
CA ASN A 77 4.80 28.25 3.57
C ASN A 77 4.30 26.83 3.91
N ASP A 78 3.58 26.18 3.00
CA ASP A 78 3.06 24.83 3.19
C ASP A 78 4.08 23.74 2.83
N PHE A 79 5.26 24.08 2.29
CA PHE A 79 6.25 23.10 1.86
C PHE A 79 6.63 22.09 2.95
N ARG A 80 6.88 22.56 4.18
CA ARG A 80 7.22 21.67 5.30
C ARG A 80 6.07 20.71 5.63
N ARG A 81 4.83 21.21 5.62
CA ARG A 81 3.65 20.38 5.86
C ARG A 81 3.48 19.34 4.75
N ALA A 82 3.67 19.75 3.49
CA ALA A 82 3.66 18.85 2.35
C ALA A 82 4.71 17.74 2.46
N GLN A 83 5.94 18.06 2.89
CA GLN A 83 6.99 17.07 3.13
C GLN A 83 6.60 16.05 4.21
N ASN A 84 5.93 16.49 5.29
CA ASN A 84 5.40 15.56 6.29
C ASN A 84 4.36 14.60 5.68
N LYS A 85 3.46 15.11 4.81
CA LYS A 85 2.48 14.26 4.11
C LYS A 85 3.13 13.29 3.13
N ILE A 86 4.14 13.73 2.39
CA ILE A 86 4.92 12.87 1.49
C ILE A 86 5.59 11.73 2.27
N ASN A 87 6.25 12.05 3.39
CA ASN A 87 6.87 11.05 4.27
C ASN A 87 5.84 10.07 4.82
N TYR A 88 4.68 10.58 5.28
CA TYR A 88 3.60 9.73 5.74
C TYR A 88 3.13 8.76 4.64
N ILE A 89 2.83 9.27 3.43
CA ILE A 89 2.34 8.46 2.31
C ILE A 89 3.35 7.38 1.93
N TYR A 90 4.63 7.72 1.76
CA TYR A 90 5.67 6.72 1.46
C TYR A 90 5.81 5.69 2.58
N GLY A 91 5.77 6.15 3.84
CA GLY A 91 5.80 5.27 5.01
C GLY A 91 4.66 4.26 5.03
N VAL A 92 3.43 4.70 4.74
CA VAL A 92 2.25 3.83 4.65
C VAL A 92 2.36 2.83 3.49
N LYS A 93 2.82 3.28 2.32
CA LYS A 93 3.01 2.38 1.16
C LYS A 93 4.04 1.29 1.48
N SER A 94 5.24 1.66 1.95
CA SER A 94 6.26 0.69 2.33
C SER A 94 5.82 -0.23 3.48
N PHE A 95 5.05 0.29 4.45
CA PHE A 95 4.49 -0.54 5.53
C PHE A 95 3.53 -1.61 5.00
N ASN A 96 2.63 -1.23 4.08
CA ASN A 96 1.67 -2.14 3.47
C ASN A 96 2.33 -3.17 2.53
N ASP A 97 3.41 -2.76 1.87
CA ASP A 97 4.24 -3.61 1.01
C ASP A 97 5.15 -4.55 1.81
N GLY A 98 5.19 -4.42 3.14
CA GLY A 98 6.02 -5.24 4.03
C GLY A 98 7.50 -4.82 4.08
N ASN A 99 7.86 -3.72 3.43
CA ASN A 99 9.21 -3.16 3.49
C ASN A 99 9.39 -2.31 4.77
N PHE A 100 9.53 -3.00 5.91
CA PHE A 100 9.53 -2.35 7.23
C PHE A 100 10.72 -1.41 7.48
N ASP A 101 11.89 -1.69 6.88
CA ASP A 101 13.05 -0.83 6.99
C ASP A 101 12.81 0.52 6.31
N GLU A 102 12.27 0.49 5.09
CA GLU A 102 11.91 1.70 4.36
C GLU A 102 10.75 2.45 5.02
N ALA A 103 9.72 1.72 5.47
CA ALA A 103 8.62 2.30 6.22
C ALA A 103 9.11 3.05 7.47
N LYS A 104 10.05 2.47 8.22
CA LYS A 104 10.65 3.11 9.39
C LYS A 104 11.37 4.42 9.03
N ILE A 105 12.13 4.45 7.93
CA ILE A 105 12.84 5.65 7.48
C ILE A 105 11.86 6.80 7.19
N TYR A 106 10.74 6.52 6.54
CA TYR A 106 9.78 7.55 6.18
C TYR A 106 8.89 7.96 7.35
N LEU A 107 8.33 6.99 8.10
CA LEU A 107 7.42 7.27 9.22
C LEU A 107 8.11 8.02 10.37
N THR A 108 9.41 7.84 10.57
CA THR A 108 10.17 8.60 11.59
C THR A 108 10.38 10.07 11.24
N LYS A 109 10.21 10.45 9.96
CA LYS A 109 10.30 11.84 9.49
C LYS A 109 8.98 12.59 9.62
N VAL A 110 7.89 11.93 9.99
CA VAL A 110 6.61 12.60 10.25
C VAL A 110 6.72 13.35 11.58
N GLU A 111 6.60 14.67 11.55
CA GLU A 111 6.77 15.52 12.73
C GLU A 111 5.63 15.34 13.76
N PRO A 112 5.89 15.48 15.07
CA PRO A 112 4.87 15.38 16.13
C PRO A 112 3.69 16.34 16.01
N SER A 113 3.86 17.46 15.32
CA SER A 113 2.80 18.45 15.07
C SER A 113 1.87 18.07 13.91
N ASP A 114 2.19 17.02 13.15
CA ASP A 114 1.37 16.54 12.05
C ASP A 114 0.21 15.66 12.54
N GLU A 115 -0.97 15.78 11.92
CA GLU A 115 -2.16 15.00 12.30
C GLU A 115 -1.97 13.47 12.14
N TYR A 116 -1.10 13.03 11.21
CA TYR A 116 -0.81 11.62 10.97
C TYR A 116 0.34 11.08 11.84
N TYR A 117 0.87 11.88 12.78
CA TYR A 117 1.96 11.46 13.65
C TYR A 117 1.58 10.25 14.52
N ASN A 118 0.39 10.27 15.12
CA ASN A 118 -0.05 9.18 15.99
C ASN A 118 -0.22 7.86 15.21
N GLU A 119 -0.75 7.93 13.99
CA GLU A 119 -0.87 6.77 13.12
C GLU A 119 0.52 6.24 12.72
N SER A 120 1.44 7.14 12.36
CA SER A 120 2.83 6.80 12.05
C SER A 120 3.53 6.12 13.24
N LYS A 121 3.31 6.62 14.46
CA LYS A 121 3.83 6.04 15.69
C LYS A 121 3.29 4.63 15.93
N LEU A 122 1.99 4.40 15.72
CA LEU A 122 1.40 3.06 15.84
C LEU A 122 1.99 2.08 14.81
N MET A 123 2.24 2.53 13.58
CA MET A 123 2.91 1.71 12.56
C MET A 123 4.36 1.39 12.96
N LEU A 124 5.10 2.36 13.49
CA LEU A 124 6.46 2.16 14.01
C LEU A 124 6.49 1.18 15.19
N GLU A 125 5.52 1.24 16.10
CA GLU A 125 5.38 0.28 17.20
C GLU A 125 5.11 -1.14 16.68
N LYS A 126 4.28 -1.29 15.65
CA LYS A 126 4.05 -2.59 14.98
C LYS A 126 5.30 -3.11 14.27
N ILE A 127 6.07 -2.24 13.61
CA ILE A 127 7.36 -2.61 13.03
C ILE A 127 8.29 -3.13 14.14
N ALA A 128 8.39 -2.41 15.25
CA ALA A 128 9.25 -2.80 16.36
C ALA A 128 8.81 -4.12 17.02
N SER A 129 7.51 -4.40 17.12
CA SER A 129 7.03 -5.69 17.63
C SER A 129 7.39 -6.84 16.70
N ASN A 130 7.27 -6.66 15.38
CA ASN A 130 7.62 -7.69 14.40
C ASN A 130 9.12 -8.03 14.47
N VAL A 131 9.98 -7.01 14.52
CA VAL A 131 11.44 -7.22 14.64
C VAL A 131 11.80 -7.97 15.91
N ARG A 132 11.19 -7.64 17.06
CA ARG A 132 11.43 -8.36 18.32
C ARG A 132 10.98 -9.81 18.26
N GLU A 133 9.87 -10.09 17.58
CA GLU A 133 9.38 -11.46 17.41
C GLU A 133 10.35 -12.31 16.58
N ASP A 134 10.90 -11.73 15.51
CA ASP A 134 11.91 -12.37 14.66
C ASP A 134 13.23 -12.62 15.43
N GLU A 135 13.66 -11.65 16.25
CA GLU A 135 14.84 -11.79 17.13
C GLU A 135 14.63 -12.89 18.18
N LEU A 136 13.47 -12.92 18.85
CA LEU A 136 13.13 -13.93 19.84
C LEU A 136 13.07 -15.33 19.22
N GLN A 137 12.48 -15.48 18.02
CA GLN A 137 12.49 -16.75 17.31
C GLN A 137 13.91 -17.18 16.92
N THR A 138 14.77 -16.23 16.54
CA THR A 138 16.17 -16.52 16.22
C THR A 138 16.90 -17.03 17.46
N GLN A 139 16.78 -16.36 18.60
CA GLN A 139 17.38 -16.80 19.87
C GLN A 139 16.85 -18.16 20.35
N LEU A 140 15.54 -18.41 20.20
CA LEU A 140 14.94 -19.71 20.52
C LEU A 140 15.44 -20.83 19.61
N SER A 141 15.69 -20.55 18.33
CA SER A 141 16.26 -21.53 17.39
C SER A 141 17.73 -21.86 17.71
N GLU A 142 18.51 -20.87 18.13
CA GLU A 142 19.90 -21.06 18.55
C GLU A 142 20.02 -21.82 19.88
N ALA A 143 19.09 -21.58 20.82
CA ALA A 143 19.04 -22.29 22.10
C ALA A 143 18.70 -23.78 21.95
N LYS A 144 17.91 -24.15 20.93
CA LYS A 144 17.56 -25.56 20.65
C LYS A 144 18.72 -26.35 20.04
N ASN A 145 19.50 -25.73 19.15
CA ASN A 145 20.62 -26.40 18.47
C ASN A 145 21.81 -26.73 19.39
N LYS A 146 21.88 -26.19 20.62
CA LYS A 146 22.94 -26.50 21.59
C LYS A 146 22.70 -27.75 22.44
N LYS A 147 21.54 -28.40 22.39
CA LYS A 147 21.21 -29.53 23.28
C LYS A 147 21.34 -30.94 22.67
N ASP A 148 21.49 -31.09 21.36
CA ASP A 148 21.49 -32.41 20.69
C ASP A 148 22.77 -32.70 19.89
N THR A 149 23.90 -32.93 20.59
CA THR A 149 25.05 -33.64 20.00
C THR A 149 25.52 -34.73 20.95
N VAL A 150 24.81 -35.87 20.93
CA VAL A 150 25.32 -37.14 21.46
C VAL A 150 26.00 -37.88 20.31
N ILE A 151 27.32 -37.99 20.38
CA ILE A 151 28.16 -38.74 19.44
C ILE A 151 28.03 -40.23 19.76
N ILE A 152 27.39 -41.01 18.88
CA ILE A 152 27.45 -42.48 18.91
C ILE A 152 28.45 -42.93 17.85
N LYS A 153 29.63 -43.39 18.30
CA LYS A 153 30.55 -44.21 17.52
C LYS A 153 30.02 -45.64 17.55
N GLU A 154 29.68 -46.21 16.40
CA GLU A 154 29.42 -47.64 16.28
C GLU A 154 30.28 -48.27 15.16
N LYS A 155 30.83 -49.44 15.49
CA LYS A 155 31.90 -50.17 14.79
C LYS A 155 31.38 -50.92 13.57
N GLU A 156 32.25 -51.05 12.57
CA GLU A 156 32.16 -52.04 11.48
C GLU A 156 32.08 -53.49 11.99
N PRO A 157 31.54 -54.40 11.15
CA PRO A 157 32.43 -55.44 10.62
C PRO A 157 32.24 -55.75 9.12
N ALA A 158 33.21 -56.52 8.61
CA ALA A 158 33.53 -56.82 7.22
C ALA A 158 32.80 -58.04 6.58
N ASN A 159 32.93 -58.11 5.23
CA ASN A 159 32.70 -59.24 4.29
C ASN A 159 31.24 -59.66 4.01
N THR A 160 30.78 -59.98 2.78
CA THR A 160 31.41 -60.71 1.65
C THR A 160 30.59 -60.45 0.36
N GLY A 161 31.20 -60.63 -0.82
CA GLY A 161 30.65 -60.23 -2.12
C GLY A 161 29.48 -61.03 -2.72
N GLY A 162 28.87 -60.43 -3.75
CA GLY A 162 27.87 -61.02 -4.65
C GLY A 162 27.48 -60.01 -5.73
N ASN A 163 27.89 -60.26 -6.98
CA ASN A 163 27.53 -59.46 -8.14
C ASN A 163 26.03 -59.59 -8.44
N THR A 164 25.29 -58.50 -8.26
CA THR A 164 23.96 -58.27 -8.85
C THR A 164 23.92 -56.84 -9.38
N PRO A 165 23.21 -56.55 -10.49
CA PRO A 165 23.12 -55.18 -11.02
C PRO A 165 22.55 -54.27 -9.93
N ILE A 166 23.32 -53.27 -9.53
CA ILE A 166 22.95 -52.29 -8.51
C ILE A 166 21.81 -51.44 -9.08
N GLU A 167 20.58 -51.89 -8.87
CA GLU A 167 19.44 -50.99 -8.79
C GLU A 167 19.74 -50.06 -7.62
N LYS A 168 20.07 -48.79 -7.92
CA LYS A 168 20.28 -47.77 -6.89
C LYS A 168 19.09 -47.84 -5.93
N PRO A 169 19.28 -48.13 -4.63
CA PRO A 169 18.18 -48.03 -3.68
C PRO A 169 17.60 -46.61 -3.79
N PRO A 170 16.26 -46.44 -3.75
CA PRO A 170 15.68 -45.12 -3.79
C PRO A 170 16.27 -44.33 -2.64
N VAL A 171 16.99 -43.25 -2.97
CA VAL A 171 17.52 -42.32 -1.98
C VAL A 171 16.31 -41.88 -1.14
N LYS A 172 16.25 -42.32 0.11
CA LYS A 172 15.23 -41.88 1.05
C LYS A 172 15.53 -40.42 1.31
N ASN A 173 14.79 -39.52 0.65
CA ASN A 173 14.89 -38.10 0.91
C ASN A 173 14.70 -37.86 2.41
N THR A 174 15.52 -37.00 2.98
CA THR A 174 15.34 -36.61 4.39
C THR A 174 14.03 -35.81 4.53
N ASP A 175 13.45 -35.79 5.74
CA ASP A 175 12.25 -34.98 6.01
C ASP A 175 12.47 -33.49 5.69
N GLU A 176 13.71 -33.03 5.81
CA GLU A 176 14.15 -31.69 5.42
C GLU A 176 14.02 -31.47 3.90
N GLU A 177 14.54 -32.38 3.08
CA GLU A 177 14.43 -32.32 1.61
C GLU A 177 12.98 -32.40 1.15
N ILE A 178 12.17 -33.26 1.78
CA ILE A 178 10.73 -33.36 1.53
C ILE A 178 10.06 -32.01 1.83
N SER A 179 10.43 -31.38 2.94
CA SER A 179 9.87 -30.09 3.35
C SER A 179 10.29 -28.97 2.39
N LYS A 180 11.57 -28.88 2.02
CA LYS A 180 12.08 -27.91 1.03
C LYS A 180 11.32 -28.03 -0.30
N LYS A 181 11.21 -29.25 -0.83
CA LYS A 181 10.48 -29.51 -2.07
C LYS A 181 9.01 -29.10 -1.96
N TYR A 182 8.36 -29.42 -0.85
CA TYR A 182 6.97 -29.04 -0.61
C TYR A 182 6.80 -27.52 -0.57
N ILE A 183 7.67 -26.80 0.14
CA ILE A 183 7.65 -25.33 0.23
C ILE A 183 7.81 -24.70 -1.15
N THR A 184 8.75 -25.19 -1.97
CA THR A 184 8.93 -24.71 -3.35
C THR A 184 7.68 -24.93 -4.21
N GLN A 185 6.98 -26.06 -4.04
CA GLN A 185 5.72 -26.31 -4.74
C GLN A 185 4.61 -25.34 -4.29
N VAL A 186 4.48 -25.10 -2.98
CA VAL A 186 3.51 -24.15 -2.44
C VAL A 186 3.81 -22.72 -2.92
N GLU A 187 5.07 -22.29 -2.86
CA GLU A 187 5.54 -20.99 -3.37
C GLU A 187 5.20 -20.80 -4.86
N SER A 188 5.47 -21.83 -5.69
CA SER A 188 5.14 -21.78 -7.11
C SER A 188 3.64 -21.57 -7.36
N LEU A 189 2.79 -22.24 -6.59
CA LEU A 189 1.33 -22.08 -6.68
C LEU A 189 0.86 -20.71 -6.17
N ILE A 190 1.45 -20.21 -5.07
CA ILE A 190 1.18 -18.84 -4.57
C ILE A 190 1.49 -17.81 -5.65
N ASN A 191 2.66 -17.88 -6.27
CA ASN A 191 3.08 -16.95 -7.31
C ASN A 191 2.19 -17.04 -8.54
N LYS A 192 1.88 -18.26 -9.01
CA LYS A 192 0.96 -18.47 -10.15
C LYS A 192 -0.43 -17.93 -9.86
N PHE A 193 -0.94 -18.13 -8.64
CA PHE A 193 -2.22 -17.59 -8.20
C PHE A 193 -2.20 -16.06 -8.22
N GLN A 194 -1.17 -15.43 -7.63
CA GLN A 194 -1.03 -13.98 -7.55
C GLN A 194 -1.01 -13.34 -8.94
N THR A 195 -0.24 -13.89 -9.89
CA THR A 195 -0.22 -13.39 -11.28
C THR A 195 -1.60 -13.49 -11.94
N THR A 196 -2.32 -14.60 -11.70
CA THR A 196 -3.67 -14.80 -12.23
C THR A 196 -4.66 -13.81 -11.61
N TYR A 197 -4.56 -13.58 -10.30
CA TYR A 197 -5.36 -12.63 -9.54
C TYR A 197 -5.15 -11.19 -10.04
N GLN A 198 -3.90 -10.73 -10.16
CA GLN A 198 -3.57 -9.39 -10.67
C GLN A 198 -4.13 -9.17 -12.09
N SER A 199 -4.06 -10.19 -12.94
CA SER A 199 -4.66 -10.14 -14.29
C SER A 199 -6.19 -10.04 -14.22
N SER A 200 -6.82 -10.71 -13.25
CA SER A 200 -8.28 -10.69 -13.08
C SER A 200 -8.81 -9.35 -12.57
N GLU A 201 -8.04 -8.61 -11.78
CA GLU A 201 -8.48 -7.38 -11.12
C GLU A 201 -8.89 -6.31 -12.13
N ASN A 202 -8.14 -6.20 -13.23
CA ASN A 202 -8.38 -5.19 -14.28
C ASN A 202 -9.13 -5.73 -15.51
N ALA A 203 -9.44 -7.03 -15.54
CA ALA A 203 -10.14 -7.65 -16.66
C ALA A 203 -11.62 -7.23 -16.75
N SER A 204 -12.21 -7.35 -17.95
CA SER A 204 -13.66 -7.22 -18.13
C SER A 204 -14.42 -8.27 -17.33
N VAL A 205 -15.69 -7.98 -16.98
CA VAL A 205 -16.54 -8.90 -16.20
C VAL A 205 -16.66 -10.28 -16.88
N GLU A 206 -16.76 -10.29 -18.20
CA GLU A 206 -16.82 -11.53 -18.99
C GLU A 206 -15.53 -12.36 -18.82
N SER A 207 -14.36 -11.73 -18.92
CA SER A 207 -13.07 -12.40 -18.74
C SER A 207 -12.79 -12.81 -17.30
N LYS A 208 -13.32 -12.10 -16.28
CA LYS A 208 -13.14 -12.45 -14.86
C LYS A 208 -13.57 -13.88 -14.53
N ARG A 209 -14.61 -14.41 -15.20
CA ARG A 209 -15.07 -15.81 -15.00
C ARG A 209 -13.98 -16.83 -15.36
N ASN A 210 -13.27 -16.61 -16.46
CA ASN A 210 -12.17 -17.48 -16.87
C ASN A 210 -11.01 -17.42 -15.87
N TYR A 211 -10.68 -16.21 -15.38
CA TYR A 211 -9.66 -16.06 -14.34
C TYR A 211 -10.05 -16.73 -13.02
N VAL A 212 -11.31 -16.63 -12.58
CA VAL A 212 -11.81 -17.34 -11.40
C VAL A 212 -11.66 -18.86 -11.55
N SER A 213 -11.96 -19.41 -12.73
CA SER A 213 -11.76 -20.84 -13.00
C SER A 213 -10.28 -21.24 -12.85
N ASN A 214 -9.37 -20.45 -13.43
CA ASN A 214 -7.93 -20.68 -13.31
C ASN A 214 -7.44 -20.55 -11.86
N MET A 215 -7.89 -19.52 -11.12
CA MET A 215 -7.58 -19.33 -9.71
C MET A 215 -8.07 -20.51 -8.86
N SER A 216 -9.29 -20.98 -9.11
CA SER A 216 -9.88 -22.13 -8.42
C SER A 216 -9.11 -23.42 -8.70
N SER A 217 -8.67 -23.62 -9.96
CA SER A 217 -7.80 -24.74 -10.34
C SER A 217 -6.47 -24.72 -9.60
N ILE A 218 -5.82 -23.55 -9.50
CA ILE A 218 -4.56 -23.39 -8.74
C ILE A 218 -4.78 -23.67 -7.24
N MET A 219 -5.86 -23.16 -6.65
CA MET A 219 -6.22 -23.43 -5.25
C MET A 219 -6.50 -24.93 -5.03
N SER A 220 -7.15 -25.60 -5.98
CA SER A 220 -7.35 -27.05 -5.92
C SER A 220 -6.03 -27.81 -6.00
N GLN A 221 -5.09 -27.37 -6.83
CA GLN A 221 -3.74 -27.92 -6.88
C GLN A 221 -3.04 -27.78 -5.52
N LEU A 222 -3.11 -26.60 -4.90
CA LEU A 222 -2.56 -26.36 -3.56
C LEU A 222 -3.17 -27.31 -2.53
N ASN A 223 -4.49 -27.46 -2.53
CA ASN A 223 -5.18 -28.34 -1.60
C ASN A 223 -4.80 -29.81 -1.80
N SER A 224 -4.57 -30.24 -3.05
CA SER A 224 -4.13 -31.59 -3.38
C SER A 224 -2.66 -31.90 -3.02
N LEU A 225 -1.83 -30.87 -2.78
CA LEU A 225 -0.44 -31.09 -2.37
C LEU A 225 -0.37 -31.81 -1.03
N SER A 226 0.24 -32.99 -1.04
CA SER A 226 0.44 -33.83 0.13
C SER A 226 1.83 -33.59 0.74
N TYR A 227 1.86 -33.23 2.02
CA TYR A 227 3.10 -33.06 2.76
C TYR A 227 3.46 -34.38 3.45
N ASN A 228 4.41 -35.13 2.88
CA ASN A 228 4.70 -36.52 3.26
C ASN A 228 5.97 -36.70 4.13
N ALA A 229 6.39 -35.67 4.87
CA ALA A 229 7.46 -35.83 5.86
C ALA A 229 7.00 -36.74 7.02
N ASN A 230 7.91 -37.51 7.61
CA ASN A 230 7.60 -38.35 8.77
C ASN A 230 7.31 -37.48 9.98
N GLU A 231 8.18 -36.50 10.26
CA GLU A 231 7.94 -35.44 11.22
C GLU A 231 7.30 -34.22 10.55
N LYS A 232 6.08 -33.87 10.99
CA LYS A 232 5.34 -32.74 10.41
C LYS A 232 5.82 -31.43 11.01
N ASN A 233 6.40 -30.56 10.19
CA ASN A 233 6.70 -29.18 10.60
C ASN A 233 5.42 -28.32 10.60
N ALA A 234 5.13 -27.70 11.76
CA ALA A 234 3.97 -26.84 11.94
C ALA A 234 3.99 -25.60 11.00
N LEU A 235 5.16 -25.02 10.72
CA LEU A 235 5.29 -23.86 9.84
C LEU A 235 4.87 -24.17 8.40
N VAL A 236 5.21 -25.38 7.93
CA VAL A 236 4.86 -25.86 6.58
C VAL A 236 3.36 -26.10 6.45
N ILE A 237 2.74 -26.67 7.48
CA ILE A 237 1.28 -26.86 7.53
C ILE A 237 0.56 -25.51 7.55
N ASP A 238 1.03 -24.58 8.38
CA ASP A 238 0.43 -23.27 8.52
C ASP A 238 0.57 -22.42 7.25
N LEU A 239 1.69 -22.54 6.53
CA LEU A 239 1.88 -21.93 5.21
C LEU A 239 0.79 -22.37 4.22
N LYS A 240 0.53 -23.69 4.12
CA LYS A 240 -0.52 -24.21 3.24
C LYS A 240 -1.89 -23.66 3.63
N SER A 241 -2.21 -23.68 4.93
CA SER A 241 -3.50 -23.22 5.47
C SER A 241 -3.74 -21.75 5.17
N THR A 242 -2.75 -20.90 5.46
CA THR A 242 -2.84 -19.46 5.25
C THR A 242 -2.94 -19.11 3.76
N ALA A 243 -2.16 -19.77 2.91
CA ALA A 243 -2.25 -19.63 1.46
C ALA A 243 -3.64 -20.02 0.93
N ALA A 244 -4.21 -21.14 1.40
CA ALA A 244 -5.53 -21.58 0.98
C ALA A 244 -6.63 -20.58 1.40
N ARG A 245 -6.57 -20.04 2.62
CA ARG A 245 -7.50 -19.00 3.09
C ARG A 245 -7.41 -17.72 2.25
N TRP A 246 -6.19 -17.27 1.98
CA TRP A 246 -5.94 -16.12 1.12
C TRP A 246 -6.52 -16.33 -0.29
N MET A 247 -6.20 -17.45 -0.94
CA MET A 247 -6.69 -17.78 -2.28
C MET A 247 -8.22 -17.82 -2.32
N SER A 248 -8.85 -18.45 -1.33
CA SER A 248 -10.30 -18.50 -1.20
C SER A 248 -10.92 -17.10 -1.13
N LYS A 249 -10.37 -16.22 -0.28
CA LYS A 249 -10.87 -14.85 -0.11
C LYS A 249 -10.75 -14.02 -1.39
N ARG A 250 -9.68 -14.20 -2.17
CA ARG A 250 -9.51 -13.53 -3.46
C ARG A 250 -10.50 -14.02 -4.50
N ILE A 251 -10.78 -15.33 -4.54
CA ILE A 251 -11.82 -15.89 -5.41
C ILE A 251 -13.19 -15.32 -5.04
N GLU A 252 -13.52 -15.24 -3.75
CA GLU A 252 -14.76 -14.63 -3.24
C GLU A 252 -14.90 -13.18 -3.70
N PHE A 253 -13.84 -12.38 -3.57
CA PHE A 253 -13.81 -10.99 -4.01
C PHE A 253 -14.10 -10.85 -5.51
N ILE A 254 -13.42 -11.61 -6.38
CA ILE A 254 -13.65 -11.53 -7.83
C ILE A 254 -15.06 -12.03 -8.20
N ASN A 255 -15.55 -13.09 -7.56
CA ASN A 255 -16.94 -13.54 -7.75
C ASN A 255 -17.95 -12.47 -7.39
N LYS A 256 -17.68 -11.70 -6.33
CA LYS A 256 -18.54 -10.58 -5.93
C LYS A 256 -18.52 -9.46 -6.99
N LEU A 257 -17.36 -9.11 -7.54
CA LEU A 257 -17.28 -8.18 -8.68
C LEU A 257 -18.09 -8.67 -9.89
N ILE A 258 -18.03 -9.96 -10.21
CA ILE A 258 -18.82 -10.57 -11.29
C ILE A 258 -20.32 -10.44 -11.00
N SER A 259 -20.75 -10.74 -9.76
CA SER A 259 -22.16 -10.67 -9.36
C SER A 259 -22.71 -9.24 -9.42
N GLU A 260 -21.87 -8.26 -9.15
CA GLU A 260 -22.20 -6.83 -9.19
C GLU A 260 -22.00 -6.21 -10.59
N ASN A 261 -21.58 -7.02 -11.58
CA ASN A 261 -21.24 -6.59 -12.93
C ASN A 261 -20.24 -5.40 -12.94
N SER A 262 -19.26 -5.40 -12.03
CA SER A 262 -18.28 -4.34 -11.88
C SER A 262 -16.89 -4.77 -12.34
N VAL A 263 -16.19 -3.85 -13.03
CA VAL A 263 -14.79 -4.04 -13.41
C VAL A 263 -13.86 -3.73 -12.23
N GLY A 264 -14.22 -2.76 -11.39
CA GLY A 264 -13.40 -2.28 -10.27
C GLY A 264 -14.07 -2.43 -8.90
N VAL A 265 -13.32 -2.08 -7.85
CA VAL A 265 -13.77 -2.15 -6.46
C VAL A 265 -15.01 -1.28 -6.23
N THR A 266 -16.00 -1.87 -5.60
CA THR A 266 -17.26 -1.24 -5.18
C THR A 266 -17.29 -1.06 -3.65
N ASN A 267 -18.23 -0.28 -3.13
CA ASN A 267 -18.40 -0.11 -1.68
C ASN A 267 -18.67 -1.44 -0.97
N THR A 268 -19.39 -2.35 -1.61
CA THR A 268 -19.74 -3.67 -1.07
C THR A 268 -18.58 -4.66 -1.17
N THR A 269 -17.66 -4.51 -2.12
CA THR A 269 -16.51 -5.43 -2.30
C THR A 269 -15.24 -4.97 -1.59
N ARG A 270 -15.16 -3.70 -1.17
CA ARG A 270 -14.00 -3.10 -0.49
C ARG A 270 -13.51 -3.92 0.70
N SER A 271 -14.41 -4.30 1.61
CA SER A 271 -14.02 -5.07 2.82
C SER A 271 -13.42 -6.44 2.47
N SER A 272 -13.98 -7.12 1.45
CA SER A 272 -13.46 -8.40 0.97
C SER A 272 -12.08 -8.26 0.34
N LYS A 273 -11.82 -7.15 -0.37
CA LYS A 273 -10.48 -6.85 -0.90
C LYS A 273 -9.49 -6.62 0.24
N GLU A 274 -9.84 -5.78 1.20
CA GLU A 274 -8.97 -5.47 2.36
C GLU A 274 -8.64 -6.71 3.20
N GLU A 275 -9.61 -7.60 3.41
CA GLU A 275 -9.37 -8.88 4.08
C GLU A 275 -8.43 -9.78 3.25
N GLY A 276 -8.63 -9.83 1.93
CA GLY A 276 -7.72 -10.51 1.01
C GLY A 276 -6.30 -9.94 1.02
N ASP A 277 -6.14 -8.61 1.12
CA ASP A 277 -4.85 -7.92 1.23
C ASP A 277 -4.14 -8.29 2.55
N LYS A 278 -4.88 -8.35 3.67
CA LYS A 278 -4.33 -8.82 4.96
C LYS A 278 -3.84 -10.27 4.90
N LEU A 279 -4.65 -11.16 4.32
CA LEU A 279 -4.29 -12.58 4.19
C LEU A 279 -3.12 -12.81 3.24
N TYR A 280 -2.96 -11.96 2.21
CA TYR A 280 -1.79 -11.99 1.34
C TYR A 280 -0.50 -11.71 2.12
N ASN A 281 -0.50 -10.63 2.92
CA ASN A 281 0.65 -10.26 3.73
C ASN A 281 0.98 -11.36 4.77
N MET A 282 -0.03 -11.95 5.41
CA MET A 282 0.16 -13.10 6.30
C MET A 282 0.78 -14.30 5.57
N THR A 283 0.31 -14.61 4.35
CA THR A 283 0.84 -15.72 3.55
C THR A 283 2.31 -15.49 3.20
N ASN A 284 2.68 -14.28 2.77
CA ASN A 284 4.07 -13.94 2.43
C ASN A 284 4.98 -13.97 3.65
N ASN A 285 4.54 -13.44 4.79
CA ASN A 285 5.31 -13.52 6.04
C ASN A 285 5.54 -14.98 6.45
N GLN A 286 4.50 -15.82 6.38
CA GLN A 286 4.62 -17.23 6.69
C GLN A 286 5.51 -17.98 5.70
N LEU A 287 5.49 -17.61 4.42
CA LEU A 287 6.38 -18.17 3.40
C LEU A 287 7.85 -17.83 3.71
N THR A 288 8.15 -16.56 3.97
CA THR A 288 9.49 -16.10 4.35
C THR A 288 10.00 -16.82 5.59
N LYS A 289 9.18 -16.88 6.64
CA LYS A 289 9.49 -17.60 7.88
C LYS A 289 9.79 -19.07 7.64
N THR A 290 8.95 -19.74 6.85
CA THR A 290 9.11 -21.17 6.55
C THR A 290 10.36 -21.42 5.72
N LYS A 291 10.65 -20.59 4.71
CA LYS A 291 11.90 -20.70 3.94
C LYS A 291 13.14 -20.44 4.79
N GLY A 292 13.08 -19.42 5.65
CA GLY A 292 14.16 -19.09 6.58
C GLY A 292 14.49 -20.23 7.54
N PHE A 293 13.50 -21.03 7.96
CA PHE A 293 13.72 -22.21 8.80
C PHE A 293 14.58 -23.28 8.13
N TYR A 294 14.43 -23.49 6.81
CA TYR A 294 15.11 -24.57 6.07
C TYR A 294 16.39 -24.12 5.34
N ASN A 295 16.67 -22.81 5.28
CA ASN A 295 17.86 -22.27 4.64
C ASN A 295 19.00 -21.94 5.63
N LYS A 296 18.83 -22.25 6.92
CA LYS A 296 19.88 -22.19 7.94
C LYS A 296 20.74 -23.44 7.90
#